data_AF-A0A5J4XWD0-F1
#
_entry.id   AF-A0A5J4XWD0-F1
#
_cell.length_a   1.000
_cell.length_b   1.000
_cell.length_c   1.000
_cell.angle_alpha   90.00
_cell.angle_beta   90.00
_cell.angle_gamma   90.00
#
_symmetry.space_group_name_H-M   'P 1'
#
loop_
_entity.id
_entity.type
_entity.pdbx_description
1 polymer ?
#
loop_
_entity_poly.entity_id
_entity_poly.type
_entity_poly.pdbx_seq_one_letter_code
_entity_poly.pdbx_strand_id
1 'polypeptide(L)'
;MRLLCVLVVYIAVAAGFLHLVAAETSGHSNNWAVLVDTSRLGIPDSNILLMLADDIACNPRNPHPTFVFNNADQQTNLYDDIVEVDYRGYEVTAGNFLDVLHGTHNPAVPKSKRLLSNNQSNLLVYITGHGGDGFMKFQDKEEVTSDGIGKAFALMHEQNKYNELLFIADTCQAASLYGSIRSPNIVSMASSKIGEDSLSHHVDYNVGVSVIDRFTYYMLDFFQGMGPDSTATMQNLIDHVR
;
A
#
# COMPACT_ATOMS: atom_id res chain seq x y z
N MET A 1 -16.37 11.35 -1.69
CA MET A 1 -15.05 11.94 -1.39
C MET A 1 -14.24 11.95 -2.69
N ARG A 2 -13.86 13.11 -3.23
CA ARG A 2 -12.91 13.17 -4.37
C ARG A 2 -11.50 13.15 -3.81
N LEU A 3 -10.75 12.08 -4.05
CA LEU A 3 -9.36 11.93 -3.59
C LEU A 3 -8.48 12.97 -4.28
N LEU A 4 -7.59 13.61 -3.53
CA LEU A 4 -6.66 14.60 -4.06
C LEU A 4 -5.21 14.12 -4.01
N CYS A 5 -4.82 13.31 -3.02
CA CYS A 5 -3.51 12.67 -2.96
C CYS A 5 -3.63 11.24 -2.44
N VAL A 6 -2.73 10.37 -2.88
CA VAL A 6 -2.67 8.96 -2.49
C VAL A 6 -1.24 8.61 -2.10
N LEU A 7 -1.07 7.93 -0.97
CA LEU A 7 0.17 7.31 -0.55
C LEU A 7 -0.05 5.80 -0.56
N VAL A 8 0.67 5.09 -1.43
CA VAL A 8 0.59 3.63 -1.59
C VAL A 8 1.92 3.02 -1.14
N VAL A 9 1.88 2.21 -0.09
CA VAL A 9 3.08 1.68 0.58
C VAL A 9 3.02 0.16 0.60
N TYR A 10 3.94 -0.48 -0.13
CA TYR A 10 4.14 -1.94 -0.13
C TYR A 10 5.41 -2.24 0.59
N ILE A 11 5.29 -3.15 1.54
CA ILE A 11 6.34 -3.45 2.46
C ILE A 11 6.50 -4.96 2.50
N ALA A 12 7.35 -5.49 1.63
CA ALA A 12 7.86 -6.85 1.77
C ALA A 12 9.28 -7.00 1.22
N VAL A 13 10.14 -7.74 1.93
CA VAL A 13 11.41 -8.28 1.42
C VAL A 13 11.64 -9.64 2.07
N ALA A 14 12.05 -10.66 1.31
CA ALA A 14 12.67 -11.86 1.88
C ALA A 14 14.02 -12.16 1.20
N ALA A 15 15.12 -11.99 1.94
CA ALA A 15 16.43 -12.53 1.56
C ALA A 15 17.34 -12.69 2.79
N GLY A 16 17.21 -13.81 3.49
CA GLY A 16 18.24 -14.31 4.41
C GLY A 16 19.33 -15.05 3.64
N PHE A 17 20.57 -14.56 3.69
CA PHE A 17 21.75 -15.31 3.25
C PHE A 17 22.02 -16.47 4.24
N LEU A 18 21.49 -17.67 3.97
CA LEU A 18 22.15 -18.95 4.23
C LEU A 18 21.36 -20.11 3.63
N HIS A 19 22.06 -21.18 3.26
CA HIS A 19 21.51 -22.40 2.66
C HIS A 19 20.30 -22.98 3.41
N LEU A 20 19.37 -23.53 2.62
CA LEU A 20 18.22 -24.38 2.98
C LEU A 20 16.99 -23.68 3.59
N VAL A 21 15.83 -24.05 3.02
CA VAL A 21 14.44 -23.75 3.41
C VAL A 21 13.84 -22.48 2.79
N ALA A 22 12.75 -22.69 2.04
CA ALA A 22 11.81 -21.74 1.43
C ALA A 22 11.89 -20.29 1.96
N ALA A 23 12.58 -19.41 1.23
CA ALA A 23 12.52 -17.96 1.45
C ALA A 23 11.36 -17.39 0.61
N GLU A 24 10.24 -17.12 1.27
CA GLU A 24 9.03 -16.46 0.73
C GLU A 24 9.34 -15.05 0.24
N THR A 25 9.88 -14.91 -0.97
CA THR A 25 9.82 -13.64 -1.70
C THR A 25 8.35 -13.40 -2.04
N SER A 26 7.70 -12.51 -1.28
CA SER A 26 6.33 -12.07 -1.50
C SER A 26 6.20 -11.45 -2.90
N GLY A 27 5.72 -12.22 -3.89
CA GLY A 27 5.46 -11.79 -5.26
C GLY A 27 4.16 -11.00 -5.43
N HIS A 28 3.66 -10.36 -4.37
CA HIS A 28 2.36 -9.71 -4.37
C HIS A 28 2.41 -8.37 -5.14
N SER A 29 1.47 -8.21 -6.07
CA SER A 29 1.32 -7.05 -6.96
C SER A 29 0.38 -5.99 -6.42
N ASN A 30 0.02 -6.07 -5.13
CA ASN A 30 -1.04 -5.26 -4.51
C ASN A 30 -0.91 -3.75 -4.78
N ASN A 31 0.30 -3.21 -4.62
CA ASN A 31 0.55 -1.79 -4.85
C ASN A 31 0.37 -1.35 -6.28
N TRP A 32 0.88 -2.16 -7.22
CA TRP A 32 0.72 -1.92 -8.64
C TRP A 32 -0.75 -1.89 -9.03
N ALA A 33 -1.55 -2.72 -8.39
CA ALA A 33 -2.96 -2.77 -8.67
C ALA A 33 -3.71 -1.57 -8.09
N VAL A 34 -3.42 -1.16 -6.84
CA VAL A 34 -3.98 0.07 -6.25
C VAL A 34 -3.60 1.30 -7.08
N LEU A 35 -2.36 1.34 -7.56
CA LEU A 35 -1.86 2.41 -8.41
C LEU A 35 -2.60 2.48 -9.76
N VAL A 36 -2.83 1.34 -10.41
CA VAL A 36 -3.58 1.31 -11.67
C VAL A 36 -4.99 1.85 -11.47
N ASP A 37 -5.66 1.49 -10.37
CA ASP A 37 -7.00 1.99 -10.09
C ASP A 37 -7.02 3.49 -9.78
N THR A 38 -6.06 4.00 -9.01
CA THR A 38 -5.98 5.44 -8.72
C THR A 38 -5.70 6.26 -9.98
N SER A 39 -4.80 5.78 -10.84
CA SER A 39 -4.53 6.39 -12.15
C SER A 39 -5.78 6.39 -13.05
N ARG A 40 -6.48 5.26 -13.16
CA ARG A 40 -7.74 5.14 -13.92
C ARG A 40 -8.85 6.05 -13.41
N LEU A 41 -8.89 6.31 -12.11
CA LEU A 41 -9.85 7.22 -11.47
C LEU A 41 -9.44 8.70 -11.60
N GLY A 42 -8.36 9.00 -12.32
CA GLY A 42 -7.96 10.35 -12.68
C GLY A 42 -7.06 11.06 -11.65
N ILE A 43 -6.43 10.30 -10.74
CA ILE A 43 -5.45 10.86 -9.81
C ILE A 43 -4.12 10.98 -10.56
N PRO A 44 -3.53 12.18 -10.68
CA PRO A 44 -2.27 12.36 -11.40
C PRO A 44 -1.13 11.70 -10.62
N ASP A 45 -0.16 11.14 -11.34
CA ASP A 45 1.03 10.47 -10.77
C ASP A 45 1.80 11.37 -9.79
N SER A 46 1.86 12.69 -10.05
CA SER A 46 2.46 13.68 -9.14
C SER A 46 1.81 13.76 -7.75
N ASN A 47 0.63 13.17 -7.58
CA ASN A 47 -0.12 13.11 -6.34
C ASN A 47 -0.13 11.71 -5.72
N ILE A 48 0.64 10.78 -6.30
CA ILE A 48 0.80 9.42 -5.83
C ILE A 48 2.24 9.27 -5.34
N LEU A 49 2.39 8.84 -4.09
CA LEU A 49 3.68 8.45 -3.56
C LEU A 49 3.73 6.93 -3.45
N LEU A 50 4.69 6.32 -4.14
CA LEU A 50 4.81 4.87 -4.24
C LEU A 50 6.10 4.38 -3.57
N MET A 51 5.92 3.59 -2.50
CA MET A 51 7.02 2.90 -1.81
C MET A 51 6.96 1.40 -2.13
N LEU A 52 7.99 0.87 -2.80
CA LEU A 52 8.11 -0.55 -3.15
C LEU A 52 9.40 -1.16 -2.59
N ALA A 53 9.26 -2.05 -1.62
CA ALA A 53 10.40 -2.71 -0.99
C ALA A 53 11.05 -3.80 -1.87
N ASP A 54 10.31 -4.39 -2.82
CA ASP A 54 10.82 -5.38 -3.77
C ASP A 54 10.57 -4.93 -5.23
N ASP A 55 11.50 -5.27 -6.12
CA ASP A 55 11.39 -5.04 -7.56
C ASP A 55 11.06 -6.35 -8.26
N ILE A 56 9.76 -6.67 -8.28
CA ILE A 56 9.22 -7.91 -8.89
C ILE A 56 9.53 -7.96 -10.39
N ALA A 57 9.57 -6.81 -11.07
CA ALA A 57 9.80 -6.74 -12.52
C ALA A 57 11.24 -7.15 -12.90
N CYS A 58 12.21 -6.78 -12.06
CA CYS A 58 13.63 -7.10 -12.25
C CYS A 58 14.10 -8.33 -11.44
N ASN A 59 13.20 -9.01 -10.72
CA ASN A 59 13.55 -10.16 -9.90
C ASN A 59 14.03 -11.34 -10.78
N PRO A 60 15.20 -11.95 -10.52
CA PRO A 60 15.69 -13.10 -11.30
C PRO A 60 14.77 -14.33 -11.29
N ARG A 61 13.84 -14.40 -10.33
CA ARG A 61 12.81 -15.45 -10.25
C ARG A 61 11.58 -15.13 -11.11
N ASN A 62 11.44 -13.92 -11.63
CA ASN A 62 10.35 -13.56 -12.52
C ASN A 62 10.60 -14.21 -13.90
N PRO A 63 9.76 -15.15 -14.34
CA PRO A 63 9.91 -15.80 -15.65
C PRO A 63 9.62 -14.85 -16.82
N HIS A 64 9.01 -13.68 -16.55
CA HIS A 64 8.69 -12.64 -17.52
C HIS A 64 9.34 -11.31 -17.10
N PRO A 65 10.65 -11.12 -17.39
CA PRO A 65 11.35 -9.87 -17.06
C PRO A 65 10.59 -8.66 -17.58
N THR A 66 10.52 -7.59 -16.79
CA THR A 66 9.80 -6.34 -17.08
C THR A 66 8.27 -6.47 -17.17
N PHE A 67 7.68 -7.58 -16.74
CA PHE A 67 6.22 -7.70 -16.62
C PHE A 67 5.81 -8.02 -15.18
N VAL A 68 4.74 -7.39 -14.72
CA VAL A 68 4.10 -7.65 -13.41
C VAL A 68 2.61 -7.84 -13.66
N PHE A 69 2.06 -8.98 -13.26
CA PHE A 69 0.66 -9.32 -13.50
C PHE A 69 -0.13 -9.41 -12.19
N ASN A 70 -1.40 -8.99 -12.20
CA ASN A 70 -2.33 -9.10 -11.05
C ASN A 70 -3.19 -10.37 -11.07
N ASN A 71 -3.06 -11.22 -12.11
CA ASN A 71 -3.82 -12.44 -12.25
C ASN A 71 -2.99 -13.54 -12.93
N ALA A 72 -3.40 -14.80 -12.71
CA ALA A 72 -2.72 -15.97 -13.28
C ALA A 72 -2.84 -16.03 -14.81
N ASP A 73 -3.85 -15.39 -15.38
CA ASP A 73 -4.08 -15.33 -16.83
C ASP A 73 -3.19 -14.30 -17.55
N GLN A 74 -2.35 -13.56 -16.80
CA GLN A 74 -1.39 -12.57 -17.31
C GLN A 74 -1.99 -11.52 -18.26
N GLN A 75 -3.26 -11.16 -18.05
CA GLN A 75 -4.00 -10.34 -19.02
C GLN A 75 -3.59 -8.87 -19.01
N THR A 76 -3.08 -8.36 -17.90
CA THR A 76 -2.73 -6.95 -17.74
C THR A 76 -1.36 -6.81 -17.09
N ASN A 77 -0.42 -6.24 -17.85
CA ASN A 77 0.86 -5.81 -17.30
C ASN A 77 0.67 -4.53 -16.51
N LEU A 78 1.01 -4.56 -15.22
CA LEU A 78 0.97 -3.41 -14.32
C LEU A 78 2.28 -2.62 -14.33
N TYR A 79 3.36 -3.20 -14.86
CA TYR A 79 4.66 -2.57 -15.02
C TYR A 79 4.72 -1.86 -16.38
N ASP A 80 4.14 -0.67 -16.45
CA ASP A 80 4.15 0.20 -17.65
C ASP A 80 5.00 1.46 -17.39
N ASP A 81 5.49 2.12 -18.45
CA ASP A 81 6.42 3.26 -18.43
C ASP A 81 5.84 4.54 -17.78
N ILE A 82 4.59 4.48 -17.31
CA ILE A 82 3.83 5.62 -16.79
C ILE A 82 4.05 5.81 -15.27
N VAL A 83 4.59 4.80 -14.57
CA VAL A 83 4.63 4.77 -13.11
C VAL A 83 5.99 5.19 -12.56
N GLU A 84 6.02 6.25 -11.74
CA GLU A 84 7.18 6.60 -10.94
C GLU A 84 7.16 5.86 -9.58
N VAL A 85 8.24 5.15 -9.25
CA VAL A 85 8.42 4.58 -7.90
C VAL A 85 9.33 5.52 -7.11
N ASP A 86 8.77 6.19 -6.10
CA ASP A 86 9.46 7.20 -5.31
C ASP A 86 10.48 6.61 -4.33
N TYR A 87 10.14 5.52 -3.65
CA TYR A 87 11.02 4.85 -2.69
C TYR A 87 11.19 3.40 -3.09
N ARG A 88 12.43 2.99 -3.40
CA ARG A 88 12.76 1.63 -3.86
C ARG A 88 13.66 0.91 -2.86
N GLY A 89 13.40 -0.38 -2.65
CA GLY A 89 14.30 -1.27 -1.90
C GLY A 89 14.69 -0.68 -0.54
N TYR A 90 15.98 -0.42 -0.33
CA TYR A 90 16.52 0.13 0.93
C TYR A 90 15.97 1.49 1.35
N GLU A 91 15.32 2.25 0.44
CA GLU A 91 14.65 3.50 0.82
C GLU A 91 13.27 3.26 1.48
N VAL A 92 12.72 2.04 1.42
CA VAL A 92 11.43 1.70 2.04
C VAL A 92 11.64 1.30 3.50
N THR A 93 11.79 2.31 4.35
CA THR A 93 12.01 2.16 5.80
C THR A 93 10.82 2.70 6.59
N ALA A 94 10.67 2.25 7.85
CA ALA A 94 9.62 2.78 8.72
C ALA A 94 9.83 4.29 8.96
N GLY A 95 11.10 4.71 9.08
CA GLY A 95 11.47 6.12 9.21
C GLY A 95 11.05 6.97 8.01
N ASN A 96 11.36 6.55 6.77
CA ASN A 96 10.97 7.30 5.59
C ASN A 96 9.44 7.35 5.42
N PHE A 97 8.73 6.27 5.73
CA PHE A 97 7.27 6.26 5.73
C PHE A 97 6.69 7.31 6.69
N LEU A 98 7.19 7.35 7.94
CA LEU A 98 6.75 8.34 8.92
C LEU A 98 7.16 9.77 8.52
N ASP A 99 8.35 9.96 7.97
CA ASP A 99 8.81 11.26 7.48
C ASP A 99 7.94 11.79 6.34
N VAL A 100 7.46 10.91 5.44
CA VAL A 100 6.49 11.27 4.39
C VAL A 100 5.20 11.81 5.00
N LEU A 101 4.64 11.11 6.00
CA LEU A 101 3.42 11.54 6.67
C LEU A 101 3.60 12.88 7.41
N HIS A 102 4.69 13.02 8.18
CA HIS A 102 4.98 14.23 8.93
C HIS A 102 5.44 15.40 8.04
N GLY A 103 5.97 15.12 6.85
CA GLY A 103 6.69 16.09 6.03
C GLY A 103 8.01 16.55 6.65
N THR A 104 8.66 15.72 7.48
CA THR A 104 9.92 16.03 8.21
C THR A 104 11.18 15.66 7.43
N HIS A 105 11.14 15.84 6.11
CA HIS A 105 12.23 15.44 5.24
C HIS A 105 13.47 16.34 5.37
N ASN A 106 14.65 15.75 5.16
CA ASN A 106 15.88 16.51 4.90
C ASN A 106 15.64 17.48 3.73
N PRO A 107 16.11 18.75 3.80
CA PRO A 107 16.00 19.72 2.72
C PRO A 107 16.46 19.22 1.34
N ALA A 108 17.40 18.28 1.30
CA ALA A 108 17.93 17.66 0.08
C ALA A 108 16.96 16.67 -0.60
N VAL A 109 15.94 16.16 0.09
CA VAL A 109 14.96 15.23 -0.50
C VAL A 109 14.18 15.98 -1.59
N PRO A 110 14.09 15.49 -2.84
CA PRO A 110 13.38 16.20 -3.90
C PRO A 110 11.89 16.34 -3.58
N LYS A 111 11.22 17.34 -4.15
CA LYS A 111 9.77 17.58 -3.92
C LYS A 111 8.88 16.42 -4.39
N SER A 112 9.29 15.66 -5.41
CA SER A 112 8.54 14.51 -5.92
C SER A 112 8.36 13.44 -4.83
N LYS A 113 9.39 13.22 -4.00
CA LYS A 113 9.35 12.28 -2.87
C LYS A 113 8.75 12.88 -1.58
N ARG A 114 7.80 13.82 -1.65
CA ARG A 114 7.22 14.46 -0.46
C ARG A 114 5.70 14.51 -0.54
N LEU A 115 5.03 14.29 0.58
CA LEU A 115 3.59 14.48 0.66
C LEU A 115 3.26 15.97 0.77
N LEU A 116 2.86 16.57 -0.36
CA LEU A 116 2.52 17.99 -0.46
C LEU A 116 1.01 18.24 -0.24
N SER A 117 0.49 17.80 0.90
CA SER A 117 -0.93 17.91 1.26
C SER A 117 -1.24 19.05 2.24
N ASN A 118 -2.50 19.47 2.29
CA ASN A 118 -3.01 20.52 3.18
C ASN A 118 -4.45 20.23 3.62
N ASN A 119 -5.10 21.19 4.29
CA ASN A 119 -6.45 21.06 4.84
C ASN A 119 -7.58 20.95 3.80
N GLN A 120 -7.26 21.01 2.52
CA GLN A 120 -8.20 20.76 1.42
C GLN A 120 -7.95 19.40 0.76
N SER A 121 -6.85 18.71 1.11
CA SER A 121 -6.47 17.43 0.51
C SER A 121 -7.22 16.27 1.14
N ASN A 122 -7.87 15.44 0.32
CA ASN A 122 -8.35 14.12 0.75
C ASN A 122 -7.27 13.08 0.47
N LEU A 123 -6.89 12.33 1.50
CA LEU A 123 -5.78 11.38 1.47
C LEU A 123 -6.28 9.93 1.48
N LEU A 124 -5.65 9.08 0.67
CA LEU A 124 -5.66 7.63 0.86
C LEU A 124 -4.26 7.20 1.30
N VAL A 125 -4.14 6.54 2.44
CA VAL A 125 -2.93 5.86 2.88
C VAL A 125 -3.21 4.36 2.81
N TYR A 126 -2.62 3.69 1.82
CA TYR A 126 -2.70 2.24 1.66
C TYR A 126 -1.39 1.62 2.10
N ILE A 127 -1.45 0.65 3.02
CA ILE A 127 -0.28 -0.06 3.51
C ILE A 127 -0.51 -1.57 3.45
N THR A 128 0.45 -2.31 2.91
CA THR A 128 0.36 -3.76 2.76
C THR A 128 1.72 -4.42 2.97
N GLY A 129 1.71 -5.64 3.49
CA GLY A 129 2.91 -6.38 3.85
C GLY A 129 2.69 -7.36 4.99
N HIS A 130 3.77 -7.79 5.63
CA HIS A 130 3.69 -8.65 6.81
C HIS A 130 3.57 -7.85 8.11
N GLY A 131 2.66 -8.28 8.99
CA GLY A 131 2.34 -7.60 10.24
C GLY A 131 1.82 -8.57 11.30
N GLY A 132 1.43 -8.01 12.43
CA GLY A 132 0.89 -8.72 13.58
C GLY A 132 0.13 -7.76 14.50
N ASP A 133 -0.14 -8.20 15.73
CA ASP A 133 -0.90 -7.40 16.69
C ASP A 133 -0.16 -6.10 17.05
N GLY A 134 -0.64 -4.98 16.49
CA GLY A 134 -0.18 -3.64 16.77
C GLY A 134 1.04 -3.20 15.97
N PHE A 135 1.51 -3.96 14.98
CA PHE A 135 2.68 -3.58 14.18
C PHE A 135 2.67 -4.12 12.74
N MET A 136 3.43 -3.45 11.88
CA MET A 136 3.76 -3.91 10.52
C MET A 136 5.26 -3.83 10.30
N LYS A 137 5.85 -4.86 9.69
CA LYS A 137 7.29 -4.95 9.45
C LYS A 137 7.69 -4.19 8.21
N PHE A 138 8.85 -3.55 8.26
CA PHE A 138 9.59 -2.97 7.15
C PHE A 138 10.88 -3.75 6.89
N GLN A 139 10.95 -4.39 5.72
CA GLN A 139 12.11 -5.18 5.24
C GLN A 139 12.65 -6.20 6.27
N ASP A 140 11.78 -6.79 7.11
CA ASP A 140 12.14 -7.70 8.21
C ASP A 140 13.17 -7.17 9.23
N LYS A 141 13.43 -5.86 9.24
CA LYS A 141 14.43 -5.22 10.10
C LYS A 141 13.82 -4.17 11.04
N GLU A 142 12.84 -3.45 10.53
CA GLU A 142 12.16 -2.38 11.24
C GLU A 142 10.68 -2.69 11.34
N GLU A 143 9.97 -1.91 12.14
CA GLU A 143 8.52 -1.99 12.25
C GLU A 143 7.93 -0.60 12.46
N VAL A 144 6.70 -0.42 11.98
CA VAL A 144 5.84 0.68 12.40
C VAL A 144 4.75 0.10 13.31
N THR A 145 4.54 0.75 14.46
CA THR A 145 3.51 0.32 15.41
C THR A 145 2.22 1.10 15.22
N SER A 146 1.10 0.57 15.74
CA SER A 146 -0.18 1.29 15.78
C SER A 146 -0.04 2.64 16.48
N ASP A 147 0.76 2.71 17.55
CA ASP A 147 1.07 3.98 18.23
C ASP A 147 1.86 4.94 17.34
N GLY A 148 2.81 4.43 16.54
CA GLY A 148 3.54 5.23 15.56
C GLY A 148 2.62 5.84 14.51
N ILE A 149 1.72 5.03 13.94
CA ILE A 149 0.72 5.47 12.96
C ILE A 149 -0.24 6.48 13.59
N GLY A 150 -0.77 6.19 14.78
CA GLY A 150 -1.68 7.07 15.51
C GLY A 150 -1.06 8.43 15.82
N LYS A 151 0.20 8.46 16.28
CA LYS A 151 0.95 9.70 16.50
C LYS A 151 1.20 10.45 15.20
N ALA A 152 1.54 9.76 14.12
CA ALA A 152 1.75 10.39 12.82
C ALA A 152 0.48 11.09 12.31
N PHE A 153 -0.66 10.42 12.40
CA PHE A 153 -1.94 11.01 12.01
C PHE A 153 -2.40 12.13 12.97
N ALA A 154 -2.06 12.06 14.26
CA ALA A 154 -2.27 13.17 15.18
C ALA A 154 -1.46 14.40 14.76
N LEU A 155 -0.17 14.22 14.44
CA LEU A 155 0.67 15.32 13.97
C LEU A 155 0.19 15.89 12.63
N MET A 156 -0.24 15.03 11.68
CA MET A 156 -0.83 15.49 10.42
C MET A 156 -2.08 16.33 10.64
N HIS A 157 -2.92 15.96 11.60
CA HIS A 157 -4.12 16.72 11.94
C HIS A 157 -3.76 18.09 12.52
N GLU A 158 -2.84 18.14 13.49
CA GLU A 158 -2.35 19.39 14.10
C GLU A 158 -1.73 20.33 13.07
N GLN A 159 -1.05 19.78 12.07
CA GLN A 159 -0.42 20.52 10.98
C GLN A 159 -1.37 20.83 9.81
N ASN A 160 -2.67 20.52 9.93
CA ASN A 160 -3.66 20.78 8.88
C ASN A 160 -3.27 20.16 7.53
N LYS A 161 -2.80 18.90 7.53
CA LYS A 161 -2.29 18.21 6.32
C LYS A 161 -3.35 17.44 5.54
N TYR A 162 -4.58 17.36 6.03
CA TYR A 162 -5.68 16.70 5.32
C TYR A 162 -7.04 17.30 5.69
N ASN A 163 -8.01 17.14 4.79
CA ASN A 163 -9.44 17.35 5.02
C ASN A 163 -10.10 16.06 5.53
N GLU A 164 -9.94 14.97 4.78
CA GLU A 164 -10.38 13.60 5.10
C GLU A 164 -9.23 12.62 4.79
N LEU A 165 -9.09 11.56 5.59
CA LEU A 165 -8.09 10.52 5.40
C LEU A 165 -8.75 9.13 5.42
N LEU A 166 -8.49 8.33 4.40
CA LEU A 166 -8.81 6.91 4.34
C LEU A 166 -7.52 6.12 4.58
N PHE A 167 -7.48 5.33 5.65
CA PHE A 167 -6.35 4.45 5.97
C PHE A 167 -6.77 3.00 5.71
N ILE A 168 -6.07 2.31 4.81
CA ILE A 168 -6.33 0.90 4.48
C ILE A 168 -5.08 0.10 4.81
N ALA A 169 -5.24 -0.91 5.67
CA ALA A 169 -4.18 -1.85 5.99
C ALA A 169 -4.52 -3.25 5.48
N ASP A 170 -3.69 -3.79 4.60
CA ASP A 170 -3.79 -5.18 4.12
C ASP A 170 -2.63 -6.03 4.67
N THR A 171 -2.87 -6.67 5.82
CA THR A 171 -1.89 -7.53 6.51
C THR A 171 -2.58 -8.44 7.54
N CYS A 172 -1.86 -9.40 8.12
CA CYS A 172 -2.35 -10.17 9.26
C CYS A 172 -2.60 -9.26 10.47
N GLN A 173 -3.73 -9.47 11.13
CA GLN A 173 -4.19 -8.66 12.27
C GLN A 173 -4.27 -7.16 11.98
N ALA A 174 -4.56 -6.77 10.74
CA ALA A 174 -4.57 -5.38 10.28
C ALA A 174 -5.47 -4.46 11.12
N ALA A 175 -6.56 -5.00 11.69
CA ALA A 175 -7.45 -4.25 12.57
C ALA A 175 -6.75 -3.66 13.82
N SER A 176 -5.67 -4.29 14.28
CA SER A 176 -4.88 -3.78 15.41
C SER A 176 -4.18 -2.45 15.09
N LEU A 177 -3.87 -2.17 13.81
CA LEU A 177 -3.06 -1.01 13.43
C LEU A 177 -3.77 0.32 13.61
N TYR A 178 -5.11 0.35 13.58
CA TYR A 178 -5.86 1.58 13.80
C TYR A 178 -6.29 1.81 15.26
N GLY A 179 -5.94 0.92 16.20
CA GLY A 179 -6.38 1.02 17.61
C GLY A 179 -5.95 2.32 18.33
N SER A 180 -4.82 2.89 17.91
CA SER A 180 -4.28 4.14 18.45
C SER A 180 -4.61 5.39 17.64
N ILE A 181 -5.39 5.27 16.56
CA ILE A 181 -5.85 6.43 15.77
C ILE A 181 -6.97 7.14 16.52
N ARG A 182 -6.76 8.43 16.84
CA ARG A 182 -7.73 9.27 17.57
C ARG A 182 -8.09 10.56 16.84
N SER A 183 -7.37 10.89 15.78
CA SER A 183 -7.60 12.11 15.01
C SER A 183 -8.96 12.08 14.30
N PRO A 184 -9.63 13.22 14.17
CA PRO A 184 -10.91 13.30 13.46
C PRO A 184 -10.71 13.17 11.95
N ASN A 185 -11.82 12.93 11.26
CA ASN A 185 -11.91 12.81 9.79
C ASN A 185 -11.03 11.70 9.21
N ILE A 186 -10.82 10.63 9.96
CA ILE A 186 -10.13 9.42 9.51
C ILE A 186 -11.11 8.25 9.48
N VAL A 187 -11.17 7.57 8.35
CA VAL A 187 -11.83 6.27 8.20
C VAL A 187 -10.75 5.21 8.02
N SER A 188 -10.84 4.11 8.77
CA SER A 188 -9.89 3.00 8.67
C SER A 188 -10.57 1.72 8.17
N MET A 189 -9.87 0.99 7.31
CA MET A 189 -10.28 -0.30 6.77
C MET A 189 -9.12 -1.30 6.94
N ALA A 190 -9.44 -2.56 7.23
CA ALA A 190 -8.46 -3.61 7.44
C ALA A 190 -8.90 -4.90 6.74
N SER A 191 -7.94 -5.63 6.20
CA SER A 191 -8.19 -6.92 5.55
C SER A 191 -8.45 -8.08 6.53
N SER A 192 -8.06 -7.93 7.80
CA SER A 192 -8.20 -8.97 8.83
C SER A 192 -8.49 -8.39 10.21
N LYS A 193 -9.18 -9.16 11.08
CA LYS A 193 -9.40 -8.79 12.49
C LYS A 193 -8.20 -9.14 13.37
N ILE A 194 -8.20 -8.62 14.60
CA ILE A 194 -7.25 -9.05 15.64
C ILE A 194 -7.42 -10.57 15.87
N GLY A 195 -6.33 -11.31 15.80
CA GLY A 195 -6.32 -12.78 15.86
C GLY A 195 -6.70 -13.52 14.56
N GLU A 196 -6.93 -12.82 13.44
CA GLU A 196 -7.14 -13.42 12.11
C GLU A 196 -5.95 -13.12 11.19
N ASP A 197 -5.61 -14.06 10.31
CA ASP A 197 -4.62 -13.88 9.24
C ASP A 197 -5.25 -13.14 8.04
N SER A 198 -4.43 -12.41 7.27
CA SER A 198 -4.82 -11.99 5.90
C SER A 198 -4.45 -13.10 4.92
N LEU A 199 -5.31 -13.30 3.91
CA LEU A 199 -5.18 -14.42 2.98
C LEU A 199 -4.75 -13.94 1.60
N SER A 200 -3.72 -14.59 1.05
CA SER A 200 -3.32 -14.41 -0.34
C SER A 200 -4.34 -15.04 -1.31
N HIS A 201 -4.30 -14.62 -2.57
CA HIS A 201 -5.20 -15.02 -3.64
C HIS A 201 -4.42 -15.21 -4.96
N HIS A 202 -4.92 -16.07 -5.86
CA HIS A 202 -4.27 -16.43 -7.14
C HIS A 202 -2.82 -16.90 -7.01
N VAL A 203 -2.62 -18.21 -6.84
CA VAL A 203 -1.30 -18.83 -6.90
C VAL A 203 -0.82 -18.88 -8.34
N ASP A 204 0.34 -18.29 -8.64
CA ASP A 204 1.05 -18.53 -9.90
C ASP A 204 1.94 -19.76 -9.73
N TYR A 205 1.57 -20.87 -10.37
CA TYR A 205 2.30 -22.12 -10.28
C TYR A 205 3.68 -22.11 -10.97
N ASN A 206 3.94 -21.15 -11.87
CA ASN A 206 5.24 -21.00 -12.52
C ASN A 206 6.25 -20.31 -11.59
N VAL A 207 5.78 -19.40 -10.73
CA VAL A 207 6.61 -18.65 -9.77
C VAL A 207 6.56 -19.28 -8.36
N GLY A 208 5.53 -20.08 -8.08
CA GLY A 208 5.35 -20.79 -6.81
C GLY A 208 4.88 -19.90 -5.65
N VAL A 209 4.34 -18.71 -5.94
CA VAL A 209 3.87 -17.72 -4.97
C VAL A 209 2.51 -17.16 -5.38
N SER A 210 1.75 -16.64 -4.42
CA SER A 210 0.52 -15.88 -4.69
C SER A 210 0.88 -14.48 -5.23
N VAL A 211 0.13 -14.02 -6.23
CA VAL A 211 0.43 -12.75 -6.92
C VAL A 211 -0.35 -11.55 -6.38
N ILE A 212 -1.33 -11.77 -5.50
CA ILE A 212 -2.16 -10.69 -4.94
C ILE A 212 -2.85 -11.14 -3.64
N ASP A 213 -3.14 -10.24 -2.71
CA ASP A 213 -3.95 -10.56 -1.54
C ASP A 213 -5.45 -10.56 -1.84
N ARG A 214 -6.23 -11.39 -1.13
CA ARG A 214 -7.66 -11.57 -1.38
C ARG A 214 -8.44 -10.26 -1.19
N PHE A 215 -8.15 -9.54 -0.11
CA PHE A 215 -8.78 -8.25 0.15
C PHE A 215 -8.44 -7.26 -0.96
N THR A 216 -7.16 -7.15 -1.33
CA THR A 216 -6.73 -6.32 -2.45
C THR A 216 -7.45 -6.71 -3.74
N TYR A 217 -7.51 -8.00 -4.10
CA TYR A 217 -8.18 -8.47 -5.31
C TYR A 217 -9.65 -8.00 -5.41
N TYR A 218 -10.45 -8.19 -4.36
CA TYR A 218 -11.85 -7.75 -4.37
C TYR A 218 -12.01 -6.23 -4.34
N MET A 219 -11.09 -5.52 -3.67
CA MET A 219 -11.05 -4.07 -3.71
C MET A 219 -10.78 -3.56 -5.14
N LEU A 220 -9.86 -4.20 -5.87
CA LEU A 220 -9.60 -3.86 -7.26
C LEU A 220 -10.83 -4.16 -8.13
N ASP A 221 -11.39 -5.35 -8.04
CA ASP A 221 -12.58 -5.74 -8.81
C ASP A 221 -13.71 -4.69 -8.67
N PHE A 222 -13.92 -4.20 -7.45
CA PHE A 222 -14.84 -3.10 -7.18
C PHE A 222 -14.48 -1.81 -7.92
N PHE A 223 -13.24 -1.33 -7.82
CA PHE A 223 -12.81 -0.09 -8.47
C PHE A 223 -12.68 -0.20 -9.99
N GLN A 224 -12.36 -1.37 -10.52
CA GLN A 224 -12.25 -1.61 -11.95
C GLN A 224 -13.61 -1.48 -12.67
N GLY A 225 -14.70 -1.78 -11.95
CA GLY A 225 -16.07 -1.55 -12.40
C GLY A 225 -16.51 -0.07 -12.37
N MET A 226 -15.64 0.85 -11.94
CA MET A 226 -15.96 2.27 -11.78
C MET A 226 -15.30 3.15 -12.82
N GLY A 227 -15.98 4.27 -13.13
CA GLY A 227 -15.39 5.42 -13.80
C GLY A 227 -15.26 6.63 -12.87
N PRO A 228 -14.59 7.70 -13.30
CA PRO A 228 -14.40 8.93 -12.52
C PRO A 228 -15.71 9.59 -12.03
N ASP A 229 -16.82 9.35 -12.74
CA ASP A 229 -18.15 9.89 -12.42
C ASP A 229 -19.01 8.93 -11.58
N SER A 230 -18.41 7.86 -11.02
CA SER A 230 -19.10 6.89 -10.18
C SER A 230 -19.75 7.55 -8.95
N THR A 231 -20.96 7.10 -8.63
CA THR A 231 -21.70 7.50 -7.42
C THR A 231 -21.64 6.45 -6.31
N ALA A 232 -20.84 5.39 -6.52
CA ALA A 232 -20.66 4.35 -5.52
C ALA A 232 -20.09 4.92 -4.22
N THR A 233 -20.55 4.35 -3.10
CA THR A 233 -20.24 4.84 -1.76
C THR A 233 -19.20 3.95 -1.08
N MET A 234 -18.61 4.45 0.01
CA MET A 234 -17.75 3.65 0.88
C MET A 234 -18.50 2.42 1.44
N GLN A 235 -19.81 2.52 1.67
CA GLN A 235 -20.63 1.38 2.09
C GLN A 235 -20.66 0.30 1.01
N ASN A 236 -20.79 0.69 -0.26
CA ASN A 236 -20.75 -0.29 -1.36
C ASN A 236 -19.40 -1.00 -1.44
N LEU A 237 -18.29 -0.29 -1.18
CA LEU A 237 -16.96 -0.92 -1.11
C LEU A 237 -16.92 -1.95 0.02
N ILE A 238 -17.35 -1.57 1.22
CA ILE A 238 -17.36 -2.44 2.41
C ILE A 238 -18.21 -3.69 2.16
N ASP A 239 -19.36 -3.55 1.51
CA ASP A 239 -20.25 -4.67 1.21
C ASP A 239 -19.66 -5.61 0.15
N HIS A 240 -18.80 -5.11 -0.74
CA HIS A 240 -18.15 -5.89 -1.79
C HIS A 240 -16.94 -6.69 -1.29
N VAL A 241 -16.18 -6.15 -0.32
CA VAL A 241 -14.93 -6.76 0.18
C VAL A 241 -15.10 -7.64 1.41
N ARG A 242 -16.32 -7.75 1.97
CA ARG A 242 -16.67 -8.60 3.12
C ARG A 242 -17.05 -10.03 2.71
#